data_AF-A0A9X5F9S5-F1
#
_entry.id   AF-A0A9X5F9S5-F1
#
_cell.length_a   1.000
_cell.length_b   1.000
_cell.length_c   1.000
_cell.angle_alpha   90.00
_cell.angle_beta   90.00
_cell.angle_gamma   90.00
#
_symmetry.space_group_name_H-M   'P 1'
#
loop_
_entity.id
_entity.type
_entity.pdbx_description
1 polymer ?
#
loop_
_entity_poly.entity_id
_entity_poly.type
_entity_poly.pdbx_seq_one_letter_code
_entity_poly.pdbx_strand_id
1 'polypeptide(L)'
;MSGTDSTPGPDDRSPRDESLGAATRALRDATVALTRLIRDEVAAVGPDVNEAVNSALREAARGLTDVSEKVARNAATSDRRRNRAEQTRTDLLDAAERVIARKGYEGASVEDIASDAGYTKGALYSNFGSKSGLFIALAHRWFDAPDAGPGARGARIDGLFTAVRDHDAGDAAALRRWLTTAQEDPQLLLPIEFAAFALRHPGSRDELGGLLTAALDRVAQQIAALRTGADPTATPEQAPTEHDHDTALAVVSVYLTANLLGAATGSPTSSPAAVARVVERLLVDRR
;
A
#
# COMPACT_ATOMS: atom_id res chain seq x y z
N MET A 1 25.58 -25.86 28.35
CA MET A 1 25.80 -25.89 26.88
C MET A 1 24.76 -24.96 26.29
N SER A 2 25.08 -23.66 26.28
CA SER A 2 25.54 -22.91 25.09
C SER A 2 24.40 -22.77 24.09
N GLY A 3 23.72 -21.63 23.95
CA GLY A 3 24.24 -20.26 23.94
C GLY A 3 24.71 -19.94 22.52
N THR A 4 23.83 -19.33 21.73
CA THR A 4 24.23 -18.50 20.58
C THR A 4 23.53 -17.16 20.72
N ASP A 5 24.24 -16.30 21.41
CA ASP A 5 24.09 -14.85 21.41
C ASP A 5 24.39 -14.36 19.99
N SER A 6 23.40 -13.77 19.32
CA SER A 6 23.60 -12.99 18.10
C SER A 6 23.33 -11.54 18.46
N THR A 7 24.39 -10.88 18.91
CA THR A 7 24.43 -9.44 19.15
C THR A 7 24.38 -8.72 17.79
N PRO A 8 23.41 -7.82 17.53
CA PRO A 8 23.48 -6.92 16.39
C PRO A 8 24.63 -5.92 16.61
N GLY A 9 25.44 -5.69 15.57
CA GLY A 9 26.57 -4.76 15.61
C GLY A 9 26.17 -3.29 15.88
N PRO A 10 27.11 -2.45 16.32
CA PRO A 10 26.81 -1.09 16.79
C PRO A 10 26.61 -0.12 15.61
N ASP A 11 25.64 0.78 15.79
CA ASP A 11 25.36 1.99 15.01
C ASP A 11 24.76 1.85 13.59
N ASP A 12 23.54 1.32 13.53
CA ASP A 12 22.52 1.88 12.61
C ASP A 12 21.38 2.51 13.43
N ARG A 13 21.75 3.43 14.33
CA ARG A 13 20.75 4.30 14.95
C ARG A 13 20.31 5.30 13.89
N SER A 14 19.06 5.17 13.45
CA SER A 14 18.44 6.12 12.54
C SER A 14 18.66 7.54 13.06
N PRO A 15 18.90 8.56 12.20
CA PRO A 15 19.02 9.96 12.62
C PRO A 15 17.86 10.48 13.48
N ARG A 16 16.70 9.79 13.46
CA ARG A 16 15.56 10.03 14.35
C ARG A 16 15.82 9.61 15.79
N ASP A 17 16.49 8.48 16.05
CA ASP A 17 16.84 8.04 17.41
C ASP A 17 17.87 8.98 18.04
N GLU A 18 18.77 9.53 17.23
CA GLU A 18 19.70 10.57 17.67
C GLU A 18 19.00 11.90 17.95
N SER A 19 18.08 12.33 17.08
CA SER A 19 17.32 13.58 17.25
C SER A 19 16.31 13.52 18.40
N LEU A 20 15.60 12.40 18.56
CA LEU A 20 14.67 12.16 19.66
C LEU A 20 15.44 11.99 20.97
N GLY A 21 16.59 11.30 20.91
CA GLY A 21 17.53 11.15 22.03
C GLY A 21 18.19 12.47 22.44
N ALA A 22 18.49 13.37 21.50
CA ALA A 22 18.98 14.72 21.78
C ALA A 22 17.88 15.60 22.42
N ALA A 23 16.65 15.50 21.90
CA ALA A 23 15.49 16.22 22.46
C ALA A 23 15.17 15.78 23.90
N THR A 24 15.20 14.47 24.15
CA THR A 24 14.97 13.90 25.49
C THR A 24 16.07 14.30 26.47
N ARG A 25 17.33 14.36 26.01
CA ARG A 25 18.46 14.86 26.80
C ARG A 25 18.31 16.33 27.15
N ALA A 26 17.98 17.19 26.19
CA ALA A 26 17.77 18.61 26.43
C ALA A 26 16.61 18.87 27.43
N LEU A 27 15.50 18.14 27.32
CA LEU A 27 14.37 18.23 28.26
C LEU A 27 14.78 17.80 29.68
N ARG A 28 15.56 16.72 29.78
CA ARG A 28 16.12 16.23 31.05
C ARG A 28 17.07 17.25 31.67
N ASP A 29 17.97 17.83 30.90
CA ASP A 29 18.94 18.83 31.36
C ASP A 29 18.24 20.09 31.88
N ALA A 30 17.19 20.53 31.18
CA ALA A 30 16.35 21.66 31.62
C ALA A 30 15.61 21.35 32.94
N THR A 31 15.10 20.13 33.09
CA THR A 31 14.43 19.68 34.33
C THR A 31 15.42 19.62 35.50
N VAL A 32 16.66 19.20 35.25
CA VAL A 32 17.76 19.17 36.23
C VAL A 32 18.20 20.58 36.61
N ALA A 33 18.31 21.51 35.65
CA ALA A 33 18.62 22.91 35.90
C ALA A 33 17.54 23.56 36.79
N LEU A 34 16.25 23.33 36.49
CA LEU A 34 15.13 23.78 37.31
C LEU A 34 15.22 23.24 38.75
N THR A 35 15.56 21.96 38.91
CA THR A 35 15.69 21.31 40.22
C THR A 35 16.84 21.88 41.06
N ARG A 36 17.95 22.27 40.41
CA ARG A 36 19.10 22.90 41.07
C ARG A 36 18.80 24.34 41.48
N LEU A 37 18.17 25.12 40.60
CA LEU A 37 17.75 26.49 40.90
C LEU A 37 16.79 26.55 42.10
N ILE A 38 15.80 25.65 42.15
CA ILE A 38 14.87 25.55 43.29
C ILE A 38 15.63 25.20 44.58
N ARG A 39 16.64 24.34 44.51
CA ARG A 39 17.42 23.90 45.67
C ARG A 39 18.31 25.00 46.24
N ASP A 40 18.98 25.77 45.37
CA ASP A 40 19.95 26.78 45.78
C ASP A 40 19.26 28.03 46.34
N GLU A 41 18.06 28.37 45.86
CA GLU A 41 17.27 29.52 46.33
C GLU A 41 16.50 29.28 47.64
N VAL A 42 16.01 28.05 47.89
CA VAL A 42 15.28 27.72 49.14
C VAL A 42 16.18 27.83 50.39
N ALA A 43 17.50 27.90 50.21
CA ALA A 43 18.47 27.98 51.30
C ALA A 43 18.66 29.39 51.90
N ALA A 44 18.14 30.45 51.27
CA ALA A 44 18.24 31.82 51.77
C ALA A 44 16.87 32.51 51.64
N VAL A 45 16.29 33.12 52.69
CA VAL A 45 14.95 33.74 52.58
C VAL A 45 14.95 35.21 53.05
N GLY A 46 14.60 36.11 52.12
CA GLY A 46 14.27 37.54 52.22
C GLY A 46 13.58 38.02 50.91
N PRO A 47 12.97 39.23 50.82
CA PRO A 47 12.18 39.66 49.65
C PRO A 47 12.93 39.71 48.31
N ASP A 48 14.25 39.96 48.33
CA ASP A 48 15.10 39.93 47.12
C ASP A 48 15.24 38.50 46.54
N VAL A 49 15.12 37.48 47.39
CA VAL A 49 15.12 36.06 47.02
C VAL A 49 13.86 35.70 46.22
N ASN A 50 12.71 36.27 46.58
CA ASN A 50 11.47 36.02 45.86
C ASN A 50 11.54 36.53 44.41
N GLU A 51 12.21 37.65 44.15
CA GLU A 51 12.41 38.13 42.77
C GLU A 51 13.45 37.30 42.01
N ALA A 52 14.52 36.86 42.68
CA ALA A 52 15.53 35.97 42.09
C ALA A 52 14.94 34.61 41.67
N VAL A 53 14.16 33.97 42.55
CA VAL A 53 13.38 32.75 42.27
C VAL A 53 12.43 32.95 41.09
N ASN A 54 11.65 34.03 41.10
CA ASN A 54 10.70 34.31 40.02
C ASN A 54 11.41 34.59 38.68
N SER A 55 12.58 35.24 38.69
CA SER A 55 13.40 35.45 37.50
C SER A 55 13.94 34.13 36.94
N ALA A 56 14.49 33.28 37.81
CA ALA A 56 15.01 31.96 37.46
C ALA A 56 13.92 31.03 36.90
N LEU A 57 12.72 31.03 37.50
CA LEU A 57 11.56 30.29 36.98
C LEU A 57 11.13 30.79 35.61
N ARG A 58 11.12 32.11 35.37
CA ARG A 58 10.81 32.69 34.06
C ARG A 58 11.86 32.30 33.01
N GLU A 59 13.14 32.30 33.37
CA GLU A 59 14.22 31.90 32.48
C GLU A 59 14.14 30.41 32.12
N ALA A 60 13.90 29.54 33.10
CA ALA A 60 13.69 28.11 32.88
C ALA A 60 12.45 27.84 32.01
N ALA A 61 11.34 28.55 32.26
CA ALA A 61 10.14 28.45 31.44
C ALA A 61 10.38 28.88 29.99
N ARG A 62 11.16 29.95 29.76
CA ARG A 62 11.57 30.38 28.41
C ARG A 62 12.45 29.33 27.74
N GLY A 63 13.41 28.74 28.46
CA GLY A 63 14.28 27.68 27.94
C GLY A 63 13.50 26.43 27.52
N LEU A 64 12.53 26.00 28.34
CA LEU A 64 11.64 24.88 27.99
C LEU A 64 10.77 25.18 26.77
N THR A 65 10.29 26.42 26.65
CA THR A 65 9.48 26.86 25.50
C THR A 65 10.30 26.84 24.20
N ASP A 66 11.51 27.41 24.19
CA ASP A 66 12.38 27.41 23.00
C ASP A 66 12.78 26.00 22.54
N VAL A 67 13.06 25.10 23.48
CA VAL A 67 13.36 23.69 23.17
C VAL A 67 12.13 22.98 22.60
N SER A 68 10.95 23.17 23.21
CA SER A 68 9.69 22.60 22.70
C SER A 68 9.40 23.06 21.27
N GLU A 69 9.59 24.35 20.98
CA GLU A 69 9.43 24.90 19.64
C GLU A 69 10.44 24.32 18.64
N LYS A 70 11.71 24.17 19.01
CA LYS A 70 12.74 23.55 18.16
C LYS A 70 12.40 22.10 17.82
N VAL A 71 11.92 21.33 18.80
CA VAL A 71 11.47 19.95 18.61
C VAL A 71 10.27 19.89 17.66
N ALA A 72 9.26 20.73 17.88
CA ALA A 72 8.08 20.80 17.03
C ALA A 72 8.42 21.17 15.57
N ARG A 73 9.33 22.13 15.36
CA ARG A 73 9.80 22.52 14.01
C ARG A 73 10.54 21.38 13.29
N ASN A 74 11.40 20.65 14.00
CA ASN A 74 12.16 19.53 13.44
C ASN A 74 11.25 18.34 13.10
N ALA A 75 10.32 18.00 14.00
CA ALA A 75 9.31 16.97 13.76
C ALA A 75 8.47 17.31 12.51
N ALA A 76 7.95 18.54 12.44
CA ALA A 76 7.17 19.01 11.29
C ALA A 76 7.96 18.96 9.96
N THR A 77 9.27 19.23 9.99
CA THR A 77 10.12 19.18 8.79
C THR A 77 10.38 17.73 8.35
N SER A 78 10.63 16.82 9.29
CA SER A 78 10.74 15.37 9.03
C SER A 78 9.45 14.80 8.44
N ASP A 79 8.30 15.19 9.00
CA ASP A 79 6.99 14.73 8.53
C ASP A 79 6.70 15.23 7.11
N ARG A 80 7.00 16.50 6.81
CA ARG A 80 6.90 17.02 5.44
C ARG A 80 7.80 16.24 4.46
N ARG A 81 9.04 15.92 4.86
CA ARG A 81 9.96 15.15 4.02
C ARG A 81 9.44 13.73 3.77
N ARG A 82 8.92 13.07 4.82
CA ARG A 82 8.31 11.75 4.71
C ARG A 82 7.08 11.78 3.81
N ASN A 83 6.16 12.70 4.03
CA ASN A 83 4.96 12.85 3.21
C ASN A 83 5.31 13.09 1.74
N ARG A 84 6.34 13.90 1.47
CA ARG A 84 6.85 14.10 0.11
C ARG A 84 7.46 12.82 -0.49
N ALA A 85 8.18 12.03 0.30
CA ALA A 85 8.74 10.76 -0.15
C ALA A 85 7.64 9.74 -0.47
N GLU A 86 6.62 9.61 0.41
CA GLU A 86 5.45 8.75 0.16
C GLU A 86 4.65 9.19 -1.06
N GLN A 87 4.48 10.51 -1.25
CA GLN A 87 3.84 11.05 -2.46
C GLN A 87 4.65 10.69 -3.71
N THR A 88 5.96 10.93 -3.69
CA THR A 88 6.85 10.58 -4.80
C THR A 88 6.78 9.08 -5.13
N ARG A 89 6.79 8.23 -4.10
CA ARG A 89 6.65 6.78 -4.25
C ARG A 89 5.31 6.41 -4.89
N THR A 90 4.22 7.05 -4.47
CA THR A 90 2.87 6.84 -5.01
C THR A 90 2.78 7.26 -6.47
N ASP A 91 3.25 8.46 -6.79
CA ASP A 91 3.24 9.02 -8.15
C ASP A 91 4.05 8.15 -9.13
N LEU A 92 5.21 7.65 -8.68
CA LEU A 92 6.05 6.75 -9.46
C LEU A 92 5.38 5.40 -9.72
N LEU A 93 4.66 4.85 -8.74
CA LEU A 93 3.91 3.60 -8.93
C LEU A 93 2.71 3.82 -9.86
N ASP A 94 2.00 4.95 -9.78
CA ASP A 94 0.91 5.30 -10.70
C ASP A 94 1.40 5.46 -12.14
N ALA A 95 2.55 6.11 -12.33
CA ALA A 95 3.20 6.19 -13.63
C ALA A 95 3.68 4.82 -14.13
N ALA A 96 4.26 4.00 -13.25
CA ALA A 96 4.69 2.65 -13.60
C ALA A 96 3.51 1.80 -14.09
N GLU A 97 2.39 1.84 -13.38
CA GLU A 97 1.15 1.15 -13.75
C GLU A 97 0.69 1.55 -15.15
N ARG A 98 0.60 2.84 -15.44
CA ARG A 98 0.20 3.37 -16.76
C ARG A 98 1.18 3.00 -17.86
N VAL A 99 2.48 3.20 -17.64
CA VAL A 99 3.50 2.99 -18.67
C VAL A 99 3.67 1.50 -18.97
N ILE A 100 3.68 0.65 -17.96
CA ILE A 100 3.84 -0.80 -18.11
C ILE A 100 2.57 -1.41 -18.74
N ALA A 101 1.38 -0.97 -18.36
CA ALA A 101 0.15 -1.40 -19.02
C ALA A 101 0.17 -1.11 -20.54
N ARG A 102 0.79 -0.01 -20.96
CA ARG A 102 0.91 0.37 -22.39
C ARG A 102 2.06 -0.30 -23.12
N LYS A 103 3.22 -0.48 -22.48
CA LYS A 103 4.48 -0.87 -23.14
C LYS A 103 4.99 -2.27 -22.75
N GLY A 104 4.32 -2.94 -21.80
CA GLY A 104 4.84 -4.12 -21.12
C GLY A 104 6.02 -3.81 -20.21
N TYR A 105 6.45 -4.80 -19.40
CA TYR A 105 7.60 -4.60 -18.51
C TYR A 105 8.85 -4.26 -19.32
N GLU A 106 9.18 -5.02 -20.37
CA GLU A 106 10.42 -4.84 -21.13
C GLU A 106 10.46 -3.51 -21.88
N GLY A 107 9.34 -3.09 -22.49
CA GLY A 107 9.26 -1.85 -23.27
C GLY A 107 9.20 -0.58 -22.42
N ALA A 108 8.82 -0.67 -21.14
CA ALA A 108 8.78 0.47 -20.23
C ALA A 108 10.19 0.86 -19.74
N SER A 109 10.72 2.01 -20.14
CA SER A 109 12.02 2.45 -19.62
C SER A 109 11.88 3.14 -18.24
N VAL A 110 12.95 3.15 -17.43
CA VAL A 110 13.00 3.96 -16.19
C VAL A 110 12.79 5.45 -16.49
N GLU A 111 13.25 5.92 -17.65
CA GLU A 111 13.02 7.29 -18.08
C GLU A 111 11.56 7.58 -18.38
N ASP A 112 10.88 6.64 -19.07
CA ASP A 112 9.47 6.78 -19.41
C ASP A 112 8.64 6.94 -18.15
N ILE A 113 8.90 6.09 -17.15
CA ILE A 113 8.17 6.09 -15.88
C ILE A 113 8.47 7.36 -15.07
N ALA A 114 9.74 7.72 -14.92
CA ALA A 114 10.12 8.91 -14.17
C ALA A 114 9.53 10.18 -14.82
N SER A 115 9.60 10.27 -16.15
CA SER A 115 9.05 11.41 -16.90
C SER A 115 7.52 11.48 -16.82
N ASP A 116 6.82 10.34 -16.95
CA ASP A 116 5.35 10.25 -16.81
C ASP A 116 4.90 10.63 -15.38
N ALA A 117 5.74 10.40 -14.37
CA ALA A 117 5.51 10.83 -12.99
C ALA A 117 5.92 12.29 -12.70
N GLY A 118 6.64 12.97 -13.60
CA GLY A 118 7.20 14.30 -13.34
C GLY A 118 8.44 14.32 -12.42
N TYR A 119 9.17 13.20 -12.33
CA TYR A 119 10.37 13.04 -11.51
C TYR A 119 11.60 12.64 -12.34
N THR A 120 12.76 12.58 -11.70
CA THR A 120 14.01 12.14 -12.33
C THR A 120 14.22 10.63 -12.17
N LYS A 121 15.07 10.02 -13.00
CA LYS A 121 15.52 8.62 -12.79
C LYS A 121 16.08 8.40 -11.40
N GLY A 122 16.84 9.37 -10.89
CA GLY A 122 17.42 9.33 -9.55
C GLY A 122 16.37 9.20 -8.45
N ALA A 123 15.22 9.86 -8.60
CA ALA A 123 14.10 9.71 -7.66
C ALA A 123 13.55 8.28 -7.67
N LEU A 124 13.41 7.65 -8.83
CA LEU A 124 12.97 6.26 -8.94
C LEU A 124 13.97 5.31 -8.28
N TYR A 125 15.26 5.42 -8.61
CA TYR A 125 16.30 4.58 -7.99
C TYR A 125 16.38 4.79 -6.48
N SER A 126 16.24 6.02 -5.99
CA SER A 126 16.21 6.31 -4.55
C SER A 126 15.02 5.68 -3.82
N ASN A 127 13.89 5.45 -4.49
CA ASN A 127 12.68 4.91 -3.87
C ASN A 127 12.56 3.38 -4.00
N PHE A 128 13.12 2.80 -5.06
CA PHE A 128 12.90 1.39 -5.41
C PHE A 128 14.18 0.59 -5.67
N GLY A 129 15.34 1.24 -5.72
CA GLY A 129 16.64 0.62 -5.99
C GLY A 129 16.83 0.18 -7.45
N SER A 130 15.79 -0.32 -8.11
CA SER A 130 15.83 -0.81 -9.49
C SER A 130 14.45 -0.79 -10.15
N LYS A 131 14.41 -1.00 -11.48
CA LYS A 131 13.16 -1.18 -12.23
C LYS A 131 12.41 -2.45 -11.79
N SER A 132 13.12 -3.54 -11.50
CA SER A 132 12.51 -4.76 -10.97
C SER A 132 11.94 -4.54 -9.56
N GLY A 133 12.65 -3.80 -8.69
CA GLY A 133 12.15 -3.43 -7.36
C GLY A 133 10.88 -2.57 -7.43
N LEU A 134 10.82 -1.64 -8.38
CA LEU A 134 9.60 -0.88 -8.67
C LEU A 134 8.46 -1.78 -9.14
N PHE A 135 8.76 -2.73 -10.02
CA PHE A 135 7.76 -3.64 -10.59
C PHE A 135 7.19 -4.62 -9.56
N ILE A 136 8.04 -5.14 -8.67
CA ILE A 136 7.60 -5.96 -7.54
C ILE A 136 6.74 -5.13 -6.59
N ALA A 137 7.16 -3.91 -6.26
CA ALA A 137 6.36 -2.99 -5.45
C ALA A 137 5.01 -2.64 -6.11
N LEU A 138 4.96 -2.54 -7.44
CA LEU A 138 3.72 -2.37 -8.18
C LEU A 138 2.84 -3.62 -8.08
N ALA A 139 3.40 -4.84 -8.14
CA ALA A 139 2.66 -6.07 -7.95
C ALA A 139 2.03 -6.16 -6.55
N HIS A 140 2.80 -5.85 -5.50
CA HIS A 140 2.28 -5.74 -4.13
C HIS A 140 1.11 -4.76 -4.09
N ARG A 141 1.28 -3.55 -4.64
CA ARG A 141 0.20 -2.56 -4.67
C ARG A 141 -1.01 -3.01 -5.48
N TRP A 142 -0.81 -3.75 -6.56
CA TRP A 142 -1.87 -4.24 -7.42
C TRP A 142 -2.73 -5.29 -6.72
N PHE A 143 -2.09 -6.24 -6.04
CA PHE A 143 -2.75 -7.35 -5.35
C PHE A 143 -3.23 -6.98 -3.93
N ASP A 144 -2.51 -6.13 -3.19
CA ASP A 144 -2.84 -5.82 -1.79
C ASP A 144 -3.72 -4.58 -1.60
N ALA A 145 -4.00 -3.81 -2.66
CA ALA A 145 -4.80 -2.60 -2.52
C ALA A 145 -6.23 -2.96 -2.06
N PRO A 146 -6.64 -2.61 -0.81
CA PRO A 146 -8.04 -2.70 -0.45
C PRO A 146 -8.83 -1.83 -1.42
N ASP A 147 -9.96 -2.32 -1.91
CA ASP A 147 -10.85 -1.58 -2.80
C ASP A 147 -11.33 -0.29 -2.12
N ALA A 148 -10.56 0.77 -2.28
CA ALA A 148 -10.86 2.07 -1.73
C ALA A 148 -11.76 2.85 -2.71
N GLY A 149 -13.00 2.38 -2.85
CA GLY A 149 -14.13 3.19 -3.26
C GLY A 149 -14.57 3.14 -4.73
N PRO A 150 -15.74 3.73 -5.05
CA PRO A 150 -16.22 3.88 -6.42
C PRO A 150 -15.25 4.77 -7.21
N GLY A 151 -14.53 4.17 -8.16
CA GLY A 151 -13.42 4.78 -8.88
C GLY A 151 -12.04 4.15 -8.59
N ALA A 152 -11.97 3.11 -7.75
CA ALA A 152 -10.75 2.36 -7.49
C ALA A 152 -10.20 1.73 -8.79
N ARG A 153 -9.05 2.24 -9.22
CA ARG A 153 -8.06 1.68 -10.17
C ARG A 153 -8.57 0.54 -11.06
N GLY A 154 -9.05 0.90 -12.24
CA GLY A 154 -9.32 -0.05 -13.31
C GLY A 154 -10.39 -1.09 -12.99
N ALA A 155 -10.78 -1.87 -13.98
CA ALA A 155 -11.74 -2.96 -13.77
C ALA A 155 -11.01 -4.22 -13.30
N ARG A 156 -10.44 -4.18 -12.09
CA ARG A 156 -9.79 -5.32 -11.42
C ARG A 156 -10.79 -6.37 -11.00
N ILE A 157 -10.36 -7.64 -10.97
CA ILE A 157 -11.24 -8.78 -10.69
C ILE A 157 -12.04 -8.67 -9.39
N ASP A 158 -11.55 -7.94 -8.37
CA ASP A 158 -12.31 -7.72 -7.14
C ASP A 158 -13.66 -7.00 -7.41
N GLY A 159 -13.67 -6.05 -8.34
CA GLY A 159 -14.88 -5.34 -8.76
C GLY A 159 -15.90 -6.22 -9.50
N LEU A 160 -15.50 -7.41 -9.98
CA LEU A 160 -16.41 -8.39 -10.58
C LEU A 160 -17.50 -8.77 -9.58
N PHE A 161 -17.12 -9.02 -8.33
CA PHE A 161 -18.01 -9.56 -7.32
C PHE A 161 -19.03 -8.53 -6.84
N THR A 162 -18.65 -7.26 -6.78
CA THR A 162 -19.61 -6.16 -6.59
C THR A 162 -20.61 -6.11 -7.75
N ALA A 163 -20.14 -6.22 -9.00
CA ALA A 163 -21.01 -6.19 -10.17
C ALA A 163 -21.94 -7.41 -10.28
N VAL A 164 -21.49 -8.60 -9.84
CA VAL A 164 -22.32 -9.80 -9.72
C VAL A 164 -23.40 -9.61 -8.66
N ARG A 165 -23.04 -9.09 -7.48
CA ARG A 165 -24.00 -8.83 -6.41
C ARG A 165 -25.07 -7.82 -6.83
N ASP A 166 -24.67 -6.74 -7.49
CA ASP A 166 -25.61 -5.72 -7.99
C ASP A 166 -26.53 -6.29 -9.08
N HIS A 167 -25.99 -7.20 -9.91
CA HIS A 167 -26.78 -7.98 -10.86
C HIS A 167 -27.82 -8.86 -10.18
N ASP A 168 -27.41 -9.63 -9.17
CA ASP A 168 -28.29 -10.49 -8.38
C ASP A 168 -29.36 -9.69 -7.60
N ALA A 169 -29.05 -8.43 -7.23
CA ALA A 169 -29.97 -7.48 -6.60
C ALA A 169 -30.97 -6.82 -7.57
N GLY A 170 -30.89 -7.12 -8.87
CA GLY A 170 -31.85 -6.69 -9.89
C GLY A 170 -31.30 -5.75 -10.97
N ASP A 171 -30.04 -5.32 -10.90
CA ASP A 171 -29.40 -4.58 -12.00
C ASP A 171 -28.78 -5.55 -13.01
N ALA A 172 -29.65 -6.14 -13.85
CA ALA A 172 -29.27 -7.12 -14.87
C ALA A 172 -28.19 -6.65 -15.86
N ALA A 173 -27.81 -5.36 -15.85
CA ALA A 173 -26.77 -4.81 -16.70
C ALA A 173 -25.45 -4.49 -15.96
N ALA A 174 -25.39 -4.54 -14.62
CA ALA A 174 -24.21 -4.22 -13.83
C ALA A 174 -22.97 -5.01 -14.25
N LEU A 175 -23.08 -6.35 -14.26
CA LEU A 175 -22.00 -7.25 -14.67
C LEU A 175 -21.50 -6.98 -16.09
N ARG A 176 -22.42 -6.77 -17.04
CA ARG A 176 -22.05 -6.47 -18.44
C ARG A 176 -21.34 -5.13 -18.58
N ARG A 177 -21.80 -4.09 -17.87
CA ARG A 177 -21.15 -2.76 -17.89
C ARG A 177 -19.73 -2.86 -17.32
N TRP A 178 -19.57 -3.56 -16.19
CA TRP A 178 -18.26 -3.78 -15.59
C TRP A 178 -17.30 -4.54 -16.52
N LEU A 179 -17.76 -5.62 -17.17
CA LEU A 179 -16.96 -6.36 -18.15
C LEU A 179 -16.61 -5.54 -19.38
N THR A 180 -17.47 -4.61 -19.80
CA THR A 180 -17.15 -3.68 -20.90
C THR A 180 -15.97 -2.79 -20.51
N THR A 181 -16.02 -2.20 -19.32
CA THR A 181 -14.90 -1.42 -18.77
C THR A 181 -13.62 -2.27 -18.66
N ALA A 182 -13.73 -3.53 -18.23
CA ALA A 182 -12.59 -4.45 -18.14
C ALA A 182 -11.89 -4.72 -19.47
N GLN A 183 -12.64 -4.83 -20.57
CA GLN A 183 -12.08 -5.06 -21.90
C GLN A 183 -11.42 -3.83 -22.50
N GLU A 184 -11.82 -2.64 -22.06
CA GLU A 184 -11.25 -1.37 -22.52
C GLU A 184 -10.06 -0.91 -21.67
N ASP A 185 -9.84 -1.55 -20.52
CA ASP A 185 -8.80 -1.19 -19.57
C ASP A 185 -7.42 -1.74 -19.96
N PRO A 186 -6.43 -0.89 -20.29
CA PRO A 186 -5.07 -1.33 -20.59
C PRO A 186 -4.42 -2.12 -19.43
N GLN A 187 -4.88 -1.91 -18.20
CA GLN A 187 -4.35 -2.57 -17.02
C GLN A 187 -4.69 -4.06 -16.95
N LEU A 188 -5.59 -4.56 -17.80
CA LEU A 188 -5.91 -5.98 -17.95
C LEU A 188 -4.65 -6.85 -18.22
N LEU A 189 -3.59 -6.26 -18.80
CA LEU A 189 -2.33 -6.94 -19.10
C LEU A 189 -1.41 -7.11 -17.88
N LEU A 190 -1.58 -6.32 -16.81
CA LEU A 190 -0.64 -6.30 -15.68
C LEU A 190 -0.49 -7.67 -14.96
N PRO A 191 -1.57 -8.42 -14.68
CA PRO A 191 -1.44 -9.76 -14.09
C PRO A 191 -0.58 -10.71 -14.94
N ILE A 192 -0.68 -10.61 -16.26
CA ILE A 192 0.11 -11.41 -17.20
C ILE A 192 1.58 -10.98 -17.16
N GLU A 193 1.83 -9.67 -17.12
CA GLU A 193 3.19 -9.14 -17.00
C GLU A 193 3.86 -9.59 -15.69
N PHE A 194 3.13 -9.60 -14.56
CA PHE A 194 3.65 -10.11 -13.28
C PHE A 194 4.00 -11.60 -13.36
N ALA A 195 3.10 -12.42 -13.90
CA ALA A 195 3.33 -13.84 -14.08
C ALA A 195 4.51 -14.11 -15.04
N ALA A 196 4.55 -13.41 -16.17
CA ALA A 196 5.62 -13.54 -17.17
C ALA A 196 6.97 -13.10 -16.60
N PHE A 197 7.01 -12.02 -15.82
CA PHE A 197 8.21 -11.57 -15.13
C PHE A 197 8.70 -12.60 -14.12
N ALA A 198 7.82 -13.15 -13.28
CA ALA A 198 8.17 -14.19 -12.31
C ALA A 198 8.75 -15.44 -13.01
N LEU A 199 8.15 -15.86 -14.14
CA LEU A 199 8.67 -16.96 -14.93
C LEU A 199 10.08 -16.68 -15.50
N ARG A 200 10.34 -15.44 -15.92
CA ARG A 200 11.64 -15.00 -16.47
C ARG A 200 12.70 -14.71 -15.39
N HIS A 201 12.29 -14.42 -14.15
CA HIS A 201 13.18 -14.03 -13.06
C HIS A 201 12.99 -14.94 -11.84
N PRO A 202 13.67 -16.11 -11.79
CA PRO A 202 13.50 -17.10 -10.74
C PRO A 202 13.61 -16.57 -9.32
N GLY A 203 14.49 -15.58 -9.08
CA GLY A 203 14.66 -14.95 -7.76
C GLY A 203 13.45 -14.15 -7.24
N SER A 204 12.45 -13.90 -8.08
CA SER A 204 11.19 -13.23 -7.72
C SER A 204 9.98 -14.16 -7.69
N ARG A 205 10.17 -15.46 -7.98
CA ARG A 205 9.06 -16.42 -8.12
C ARG A 205 8.31 -16.64 -6.82
N ASP A 206 9.01 -16.79 -5.71
CA ASP A 206 8.37 -17.06 -4.43
C ASP A 206 7.53 -15.86 -3.99
N GLU A 207 8.07 -14.65 -4.14
CA GLU A 207 7.39 -13.41 -3.78
C GLU A 207 6.18 -13.12 -4.68
N LEU A 208 6.36 -13.08 -6.01
CA LEU A 208 5.27 -12.80 -6.95
C LEU A 208 4.27 -13.97 -7.04
N GLY A 209 4.74 -15.21 -6.91
CA GLY A 209 3.90 -16.39 -6.83
C GLY A 209 3.02 -16.36 -5.59
N GLY A 210 3.57 -15.97 -4.44
CA GLY A 210 2.80 -15.75 -3.21
C GLY A 210 1.69 -14.73 -3.39
N LEU A 211 1.96 -13.61 -4.06
CA LEU A 211 0.94 -12.58 -4.36
C LEU A 211 -0.16 -13.09 -5.29
N LEU A 212 0.19 -13.85 -6.34
CA LEU A 212 -0.76 -14.43 -7.28
C LEU A 212 -1.65 -15.48 -6.60
N THR A 213 -1.08 -16.34 -5.76
CA THR A 213 -1.83 -17.33 -4.97
C THR A 213 -2.75 -16.64 -3.99
N ALA A 214 -2.27 -15.63 -3.25
CA ALA A 214 -3.10 -14.85 -2.33
C ALA A 214 -4.26 -14.14 -3.04
N ALA A 215 -4.07 -13.70 -4.30
CA ALA A 215 -5.14 -13.14 -5.10
C ALA A 215 -6.21 -14.17 -5.47
N LEU A 216 -5.82 -15.39 -5.85
CA LEU A 216 -6.76 -16.49 -6.07
C LEU A 216 -7.53 -16.86 -4.78
N ASP A 217 -6.84 -16.89 -3.64
CA ASP A 217 -7.47 -17.16 -2.34
C ASP A 217 -8.49 -16.09 -1.96
N ARG A 218 -8.22 -14.81 -2.25
CA ARG A 218 -9.20 -13.72 -2.06
C ARG A 218 -10.45 -13.89 -2.93
N VAL A 219 -10.28 -14.31 -4.19
CA VAL A 219 -11.41 -14.63 -5.09
C VAL A 219 -12.23 -15.80 -4.53
N ALA A 220 -11.59 -16.84 -3.99
CA ALA A 220 -12.28 -17.95 -3.33
C ALA A 220 -13.05 -17.49 -2.08
N GLN A 221 -12.51 -16.55 -1.30
CA GLN A 221 -13.20 -15.93 -0.16
C GLN A 221 -14.43 -15.13 -0.60
N GLN A 222 -14.32 -14.35 -1.70
CA GLN A 222 -15.44 -13.61 -2.28
C GLN A 222 -16.55 -14.55 -2.78
N ILE A 223 -16.19 -15.68 -3.40
CA ILE A 223 -17.15 -16.71 -3.83
C ILE A 223 -17.85 -17.36 -2.64
N ALA A 224 -17.09 -17.68 -1.58
CA ALA A 224 -17.65 -18.24 -0.35
C ALA A 224 -18.65 -17.27 0.32
N ALA A 225 -18.34 -15.98 0.38
CA ALA A 225 -19.24 -14.94 0.88
C ALA A 225 -20.50 -14.82 0.02
N LEU A 226 -20.35 -14.84 -1.31
CA LEU A 226 -21.47 -14.83 -2.26
C LEU A 226 -22.38 -16.06 -2.15
N ARG A 227 -21.84 -17.22 -1.76
CA ARG A 227 -22.63 -18.44 -1.54
C ARG A 227 -23.53 -18.32 -0.31
N THR A 228 -23.10 -17.61 0.73
CA THR A 228 -23.90 -17.38 1.95
C THR A 228 -24.79 -16.13 1.86
N GLY A 229 -24.73 -15.39 0.76
CA GLY A 229 -25.46 -14.12 0.59
C GLY A 229 -24.85 -12.95 1.36
N ALA A 230 -23.61 -13.09 1.83
CA ALA A 230 -22.87 -12.02 2.48
C ALA A 230 -22.30 -11.03 1.46
N ASP A 231 -21.87 -9.86 1.94
CA ASP A 231 -21.11 -8.91 1.13
C ASP A 231 -19.78 -9.56 0.68
N PRO A 232 -19.45 -9.59 -0.62
CA PRO A 232 -18.18 -10.13 -1.11
C PRO A 232 -16.94 -9.48 -0.50
N THR A 233 -17.06 -8.24 -0.01
CA THR A 233 -15.96 -7.53 0.64
C THR A 233 -15.85 -7.84 2.14
N ALA A 234 -16.84 -8.53 2.72
CA ALA A 234 -16.80 -8.97 4.10
C ALA A 234 -15.98 -10.25 4.25
N THR A 235 -15.40 -10.43 5.44
CA THR A 235 -14.80 -11.71 5.81
C THR A 235 -15.88 -12.79 5.77
N PRO A 236 -15.68 -13.90 5.04
CA PRO A 236 -16.68 -14.94 4.93
C PRO A 236 -16.89 -15.62 6.29
N GLU A 237 -18.15 -15.92 6.63
CA GLU A 237 -18.50 -16.61 7.88
C GLU A 237 -17.94 -18.05 7.93
N GLN A 238 -17.73 -18.65 6.75
CA GLN A 238 -17.19 -19.99 6.58
C GLN A 238 -15.91 -19.92 5.73
N ALA A 239 -14.93 -20.75 6.07
CA ALA A 239 -13.73 -20.88 5.24
C ALA A 239 -14.11 -21.35 3.82
N PRO A 240 -13.39 -20.90 2.77
CA PRO A 240 -13.61 -21.36 1.41
C PRO A 240 -13.42 -22.88 1.29
N THR A 241 -14.35 -23.54 0.61
CA THR A 241 -14.31 -24.97 0.30
C THR A 241 -13.43 -25.25 -0.91
N GLU A 242 -13.10 -26.53 -1.18
CA GLU A 242 -12.40 -26.93 -2.41
C GLU A 242 -13.15 -26.46 -3.67
N HIS A 243 -14.48 -26.59 -3.67
CA HIS A 243 -15.35 -26.08 -4.74
C HIS A 243 -15.25 -24.56 -4.93
N ASP A 244 -15.11 -23.79 -3.85
CA ASP A 244 -14.94 -22.33 -3.94
C ASP A 244 -13.59 -21.97 -4.60
N HIS A 245 -12.52 -22.75 -4.34
CA HIS A 245 -11.21 -22.57 -4.98
C HIS A 245 -11.22 -22.98 -6.46
N ASP A 246 -11.87 -24.10 -6.80
CA ASP A 246 -12.03 -24.54 -8.19
C ASP A 246 -12.83 -23.51 -9.01
N THR A 247 -13.90 -22.98 -8.41
CA THR A 247 -14.70 -21.91 -9.01
C THR A 247 -13.88 -20.63 -9.16
N ALA A 248 -13.05 -20.27 -8.17
CA ALA A 248 -12.16 -19.11 -8.26
C ALA A 248 -11.18 -19.24 -9.42
N LEU A 249 -10.53 -20.41 -9.57
CA LEU A 249 -9.63 -20.69 -10.68
C LEU A 249 -10.35 -20.56 -12.02
N ALA A 250 -11.56 -21.11 -12.15
CA ALA A 250 -12.36 -21.02 -13.36
C ALA A 250 -12.76 -19.57 -13.69
N VAL A 251 -13.25 -18.81 -12.70
CA VAL A 251 -13.66 -17.42 -12.86
C VAL A 251 -12.48 -16.54 -13.25
N VAL A 252 -11.32 -16.66 -12.59
CA VAL A 252 -10.10 -15.91 -12.92
C VAL A 252 -9.61 -16.25 -14.32
N SER A 253 -9.61 -17.53 -14.68
CA SER A 253 -9.18 -17.99 -16.01
C SER A 253 -10.07 -17.43 -17.12
N VAL A 254 -11.39 -17.44 -16.91
CA VAL A 254 -12.36 -16.86 -17.85
C VAL A 254 -12.22 -15.34 -17.89
N TYR A 255 -12.11 -14.68 -16.74
CA TYR A 255 -11.93 -13.23 -16.65
C TYR A 255 -10.70 -12.78 -17.44
N LEU A 256 -9.54 -13.39 -17.19
CA LEU A 256 -8.32 -13.01 -17.91
C LEU A 256 -8.44 -13.39 -19.39
N THR A 257 -8.66 -14.66 -19.71
CA THR A 257 -8.58 -15.16 -21.09
C THR A 257 -9.65 -14.56 -21.98
N ALA A 258 -10.90 -14.49 -21.52
CA ALA A 258 -12.01 -14.03 -22.35
C ALA A 258 -11.98 -12.51 -22.53
N ASN A 259 -11.59 -11.73 -21.51
CA ASN A 259 -11.46 -10.28 -21.69
C ASN A 259 -10.26 -9.93 -22.58
N LEU A 260 -9.14 -10.63 -22.45
CA LEU A 260 -7.99 -10.45 -23.35
C LEU A 260 -8.36 -10.79 -24.79
N LEU A 261 -9.02 -11.93 -25.00
CA LEU A 261 -9.45 -12.35 -26.33
C LEU A 261 -10.50 -11.39 -26.90
N GLY A 262 -11.44 -10.93 -26.08
CA GLY A 262 -12.43 -9.91 -26.43
C GLY A 262 -11.78 -8.62 -26.90
N ALA A 263 -10.89 -8.06 -26.08
CA ALA A 263 -10.14 -6.85 -26.39
C ALA A 263 -9.28 -6.99 -27.66
N ALA A 264 -8.64 -8.14 -27.87
CA ALA A 264 -7.73 -8.36 -28.99
C ALA A 264 -8.45 -8.67 -30.32
N THR A 265 -9.61 -9.33 -30.28
CA THR A 265 -10.26 -9.88 -31.49
C THR A 265 -11.59 -9.22 -31.83
N GLY A 266 -12.24 -8.55 -30.88
CA GLY A 266 -13.62 -8.11 -31.02
C GLY A 266 -14.62 -9.26 -31.22
N SER A 267 -14.24 -10.51 -30.91
CA SER A 267 -15.08 -11.67 -31.20
C SER A 267 -16.39 -11.65 -30.40
N PRO A 268 -17.54 -11.95 -31.03
CA PRO A 268 -18.81 -12.10 -30.33
C PRO A 268 -18.78 -13.16 -29.21
N THR A 269 -17.93 -14.19 -29.35
CA THR A 269 -17.79 -15.29 -28.38
C THR A 269 -17.08 -14.87 -27.10
N SER A 270 -16.33 -13.77 -27.12
CA SER A 270 -15.66 -13.15 -25.98
C SER A 270 -16.20 -11.75 -25.68
N SER A 271 -17.40 -11.42 -26.20
CA SER A 271 -18.08 -10.17 -25.86
C SER A 271 -18.40 -10.09 -24.36
N PRO A 272 -18.55 -8.88 -23.78
CA PRO A 272 -18.92 -8.72 -22.36
C PRO A 272 -20.18 -9.49 -21.98
N ALA A 273 -21.16 -9.58 -22.89
CA ALA A 273 -22.37 -10.37 -22.69
C ALA A 273 -22.12 -11.88 -22.69
N ALA A 274 -21.18 -12.39 -23.50
CA ALA A 274 -20.79 -13.80 -23.48
C ALA A 274 -20.04 -14.15 -22.19
N VAL A 275 -19.10 -13.31 -21.78
CA VAL A 275 -18.34 -13.49 -20.53
C VAL A 275 -19.25 -13.46 -19.32
N ALA A 276 -20.20 -12.50 -19.26
CA ALA A 276 -21.19 -12.42 -18.20
C ALA A 276 -21.96 -13.75 -18.01
N ARG A 277 -22.49 -14.32 -19.11
CA ARG A 277 -23.21 -15.61 -19.06
C ARG A 277 -22.35 -16.76 -18.56
N VAL A 278 -21.06 -16.79 -18.87
CA VAL A 278 -20.14 -17.85 -18.40
C VAL A 278 -19.86 -17.67 -16.91
N VAL A 279 -19.53 -16.45 -16.48
CA VAL A 279 -19.31 -16.13 -15.07
C VAL A 279 -20.55 -16.44 -14.24
N GLU A 280 -21.74 -16.04 -14.71
CA GLU A 280 -23.01 -16.37 -14.07
C GLU A 280 -23.17 -17.88 -13.90
N ARG A 281 -22.90 -18.69 -14.93
CA ARG A 281 -23.00 -20.15 -14.81
C ARG A 281 -22.01 -20.74 -13.80
N LEU A 282 -20.75 -20.32 -13.86
CA LEU A 282 -19.72 -20.76 -12.90
C LEU A 282 -20.11 -20.42 -11.47
N LEU A 283 -20.78 -19.29 -11.28
CA LEU A 283 -21.25 -18.85 -9.99
C LEU A 283 -22.65 -19.40 -9.64
N VAL A 284 -23.44 -19.94 -10.56
CA VAL A 284 -24.77 -20.52 -10.24
C VAL A 284 -24.65 -21.93 -9.67
N ASP A 285 -23.58 -22.66 -10.00
CA ASP A 285 -23.19 -23.91 -9.32
C ASP A 285 -22.74 -23.71 -7.85
N ARG A 286 -23.08 -22.56 -7.24
CA ARG A 286 -22.91 -22.23 -5.81
C ARG A 286 -23.84 -23.04 -4.87
N ARG A 287 -24.77 -23.88 -5.37
CA ARG A 287 -25.85 -24.52 -4.60
C ARG A 287 -25.79 -26.04 -4.57
#